data_AF-A0A6G7XCQ8-F1
#
_entry.id   AF-A0A6G7XCQ8-F1
#
_cell.length_a   1.000
_cell.length_b   1.000
_cell.length_c   1.000
_cell.angle_alpha   90.00
_cell.angle_beta   90.00
_cell.angle_gamma   90.00
#
_symmetry.space_group_name_H-M   'P 1'
#
loop_
_entity.id
_entity.type
_entity.pdbx_description
1 polymer ?
#
loop_
_entity_poly.entity_id
_entity_poly.type
_entity_poly.pdbx_seq_one_letter_code
_entity_poly.pdbx_strand_id
1 'polypeptide(L)' 'MATKVVIANGWTDPSGKDHKAGASVEVDPGTARDLIARGKARKADPEQKQSTADPKPETPKPASVVKESKNG' A
#
# COMPACT_ATOMS: atom_id res chain seq x y z
N MET A 1 -16.47 4.97 -18.90
CA MET A 1 -16.58 4.61 -17.46
C MET A 1 -15.17 4.36 -16.97
N ALA A 2 -14.69 5.09 -15.96
CA ALA A 2 -13.38 4.80 -15.38
C ALA A 2 -13.49 3.68 -14.34
N THR A 3 -12.44 2.87 -14.21
CA THR A 3 -12.33 1.81 -13.20
C THR A 3 -11.33 2.24 -12.13
N LYS A 4 -11.76 2.18 -10.87
CA LYS A 4 -10.88 2.44 -9.73
C LYS A 4 -10.04 1.21 -9.43
N VAL A 5 -8.73 1.38 -9.41
CA VAL A 5 -7.76 0.34 -9.07
C VAL A 5 -6.79 0.85 -8.01
N VAL A 6 -6.22 -0.08 -7.25
CA VAL A 6 -5.18 0.23 -6.29
C VAL A 6 -3.86 -0.27 -6.83
N ILE A 7 -2.89 0.62 -6.99
CA ILE A 7 -1.54 0.28 -7.44
C ILE A 7 -0.89 -0.60 -6.37
N ALA A 8 -0.45 -1.81 -6.76
CA ALA A 8 0.19 -2.77 -5.87
C ALA A 8 1.72 -2.64 -5.90
N ASN A 9 2.27 -2.34 -7.07
CA ASN A 9 3.68 -2.07 -7.30
C ASN A 9 3.76 -0.75 -8.07
N GLY A 10 4.59 0.19 -7.61
CA GLY A 10 4.67 1.55 -8.15
C GLY A 10 4.55 1.60 -9.69
N TRP A 11 3.74 2.53 -10.18
CA TRP A 11 3.34 2.61 -11.58
C TRP A 11 3.42 4.05 -12.08
N THR A 12 4.06 4.24 -13.23
CA THR A 12 4.06 5.53 -13.93
C THR A 12 2.95 5.52 -14.97
N ASP A 13 1.97 6.40 -14.81
CA ASP A 13 0.87 6.59 -15.75
C ASP A 13 1.39 7.09 -17.11
N PRO A 14 0.71 6.80 -18.24
CA PRO A 14 1.03 7.35 -19.57
C PRO A 14 1.18 8.88 -19.62
N SER A 15 0.61 9.63 -18.68
CA SER A 15 0.80 11.08 -18.52
C SER A 15 2.13 11.45 -17.85
N GLY A 16 2.97 10.46 -17.53
CA GLY A 16 4.26 10.63 -16.84
C GLY A 16 4.16 10.78 -15.33
N LYS A 17 3.04 10.40 -14.71
CA LYS A 17 2.81 10.58 -13.26
C LYS A 17 3.12 9.30 -12.49
N ASP A 18 4.02 9.39 -11.52
CA ASP A 18 4.35 8.25 -10.65
C ASP A 18 3.33 8.05 -9.53
N HIS A 19 2.79 6.83 -9.45
CA HIS A 19 1.87 6.38 -8.43
C HIS A 19 2.56 5.34 -7.54
N LYS A 20 2.57 5.58 -6.23
CA LYS A 20 3.14 4.64 -5.27
C LYS A 20 2.23 3.43 -5.05
N ALA A 21 2.82 2.33 -4.59
CA ALA A 21 2.06 1.19 -4.08
C ALA A 21 1.09 1.66 -2.97
N GLY A 22 -0.13 1.13 -2.98
CA GLY A 22 -1.24 1.54 -2.13
C GLY A 22 -2.08 2.70 -2.68
N ALA A 23 -1.61 3.43 -3.70
CA ALA A 23 -2.37 4.55 -4.25
C ALA A 23 -3.61 4.05 -5.02
N SER A 24 -4.77 4.65 -4.73
CA SER A 24 -5.98 4.45 -5.51
C SER A 24 -5.99 5.41 -6.70
N VAL A 25 -6.17 4.88 -7.91
CA VAL A 25 -6.25 5.66 -9.16
C VAL A 25 -7.44 5.23 -9.99
N GLU A 26 -7.99 6.17 -10.76
CA GLU A 26 -9.04 5.90 -11.74
C GLU A 26 -8.42 5.83 -13.13
N VAL A 27 -8.58 4.71 -13.81
CA VAL A 27 -8.02 4.46 -15.15
C VAL A 27 -9.08 3.87 -16.07
N ASP A 28 -8.81 3.85 -17.37
CA ASP A 28 -9.68 3.17 -18.32
C ASP A 28 -9.78 1.66 -17.99
N PRO A 29 -10.95 1.00 -18.14
CA PRO A 29 -11.13 -0.43 -17.90
C PRO A 29 -10.12 -1.34 -18.64
N GLY A 30 -9.66 -0.95 -19.83
CA GLY A 30 -8.59 -1.66 -20.54
C GLY A 30 -7.26 -1.59 -19.79
N THR A 31 -6.90 -0.38 -19.33
CA THR A 31 -5.69 -0.15 -18.52
C THR A 31 -5.80 -0.84 -17.16
N ALA A 32 -6.95 -0.78 -16.49
CA ALA A 32 -7.18 -1.49 -15.24
C ALA A 32 -6.96 -3.00 -15.39
N ARG A 33 -7.48 -3.61 -16.46
CA ARG A 33 -7.28 -5.02 -16.74
C ARG A 33 -5.82 -5.37 -17.01
N ASP A 34 -5.10 -4.55 -17.79
CA ASP A 34 -3.66 -4.74 -18.03
C ASP A 34 -2.87 -4.68 -16.71
N LEU A 35 -3.13 -3.66 -15.89
CA LEU A 35 -2.45 -3.47 -14.61
C LEU A 35 -2.71 -4.62 -13.64
N ILE A 36 -3.95 -5.13 -13.59
CA ILE A 36 -4.31 -6.28 -12.76
C ILE A 36 -3.66 -7.55 -13.31
N ALA A 37 -3.71 -7.79 -14.62
CA ALA A 37 -3.13 -8.96 -15.26
C ALA A 37 -1.60 -9.02 -15.08
N ARG A 38 -0.94 -7.87 -15.03
CA ARG A 38 0.51 -7.75 -14.81
C ARG A 38 0.91 -7.69 -13.34
N GLY A 39 -0.05 -7.78 -12.41
CA GLY A 39 0.21 -7.68 -10.96
C GLY A 39 0.72 -6.30 -10.52
N LYS A 40 0.49 -5.26 -11.31
CA LYS A 40 0.81 -3.85 -11.02
C LYS A 40 -0.28 -3.17 -10.20
N ALA A 41 -1.54 -3.63 -10.30
CA ALA A 41 -2.67 -3.10 -9.54
C ALA A 41 -3.63 -4.20 -9.07
N ARG A 42 -4.57 -3.84 -8.18
CA ARG A 42 -5.67 -4.67 -7.68
C ARG A 42 -6.99 -3.94 -7.90
N LYS A 43 -8.11 -4.68 -8.01
CA LYS A 43 -9.43 -4.07 -8.05
C LYS A 43 -9.67 -3.34 -6.72
N ALA A 44 -10.13 -2.09 -6.78
CA ALA A 44 -10.58 -1.37 -5.61
C ALA A 44 -11.99 -1.85 -5.28
N ASP A 45 -12.09 -2.93 -4.51
CA ASP A 45 -13.36 -3.40 -3.98
C ASP A 45 -13.79 -2.50 -2.81
N PRO A 46 -15.03 -1.96 -2.80
CA PRO A 46 -15.49 -1.07 -1.73
C PRO A 46 -15.64 -1.79 -0.38
N GLU A 47 -15.68 -3.12 -0.36
CA GLU A 47 -15.84 -3.92 0.86
C GLU A 47 -14.50 -4.32 1.48
N GLN A 48 -13.42 -4.34 0.69
CA GLN A 48 -12.07 -4.44 1.23
C GLN A 48 -11.55 -3.06 1.64
N LYS A 49 -11.85 -2.68 2.89
CA LYS A 49 -11.06 -1.71 3.65
C LYS A 49 -9.58 -2.05 3.50
N GLN A 50 -8.89 -1.34 2.62
CA GLN A 50 -7.46 -1.50 2.43
C GLN A 50 -6.73 -0.96 3.66
N SER A 51 -6.60 -1.82 4.67
CA SER A 51 -5.57 -1.71 5.70
C SER A 51 -4.23 -1.99 5.05
N THR A 52 -3.68 -1.00 4.36
CA THR A 52 -2.24 -0.90 4.07
C THR A 52 -1.85 0.57 3.94
N ALA A 53 -2.23 1.35 4.95
CA ALA A 53 -1.41 2.47 5.40
C ALA A 53 -0.73 2.02 6.70
N ASP A 54 0.20 1.08 6.59
CA ASP A 54 1.26 0.97 7.60
C ASP A 54 2.57 1.26 6.88
N PRO A 55 3.03 2.52 6.88
CA PRO A 55 4.40 2.82 6.50
C PRO A 55 5.29 2.25 7.61
N LYS A 56 5.76 1.00 7.43
CA LYS A 56 6.84 0.41 8.21
C LYS A 56 6.44 0.18 9.69
N PRO A 57 6.48 -1.06 10.21
CA PRO A 57 6.84 -1.20 11.61
C PRO A 57 8.30 -0.72 11.68
N GLU A 58 8.49 0.55 12.01
CA GLU A 58 9.66 0.92 12.79
C GLU A 58 9.62 -0.02 13.98
N THR A 59 10.46 -1.05 13.91
CA THR A 59 10.77 -1.97 15.00
C THR A 59 10.72 -1.17 16.30
N PRO A 60 9.74 -1.38 17.19
CA PRO A 60 9.82 -0.79 18.50
C PRO A 60 11.04 -1.45 19.12
N LYS A 61 12.16 -0.71 19.18
CA LYS A 61 13.26 -1.02 20.08
C LYS A 61 12.60 -1.30 21.43
N PRO A 62 12.65 -2.52 21.98
CA PRO A 62 12.07 -2.73 23.28
C PRO A 62 12.86 -1.87 24.26
N ALA A 63 12.19 -0.86 24.79
CA ALA A 63 12.58 -0.21 26.02
C ALA A 63 12.42 -1.26 27.14
N SER A 64 13.42 -2.11 27.29
CA SER A 64 13.58 -2.90 28.50
C SER A 64 14.03 -1.95 29.60
N VAL A 65 13.02 -1.42 30.29
CA VAL A 65 13.10 -1.00 31.69
C VAL A 65 13.76 -2.15 32.46
N VAL A 66 15.03 -2.01 32.81
CA VAL A 66 15.59 -2.72 33.96
C VAL A 66 15.46 -1.78 35.14
N LYS A 67 14.31 -1.84 35.78
CA LYS A 67 14.15 -1.41 37.16
C LYS A 67 14.39 -2.66 38.01
N GLU A 68 15.65 -2.95 38.29
CA GLU A 68 16.01 -3.92 39.33
C GLU A 68 16.65 -3.15 40.48
N SER A 69 15.82 -2.84 41.47
CA SER A 69 16.25 -2.57 42.82
C SER A 69 16.19 -3.89 43.58
N LYS A 70 17.34 -4.54 43.87
CA LYS A 70 17.49 -5.39 45.05
C LYS A 70 18.96 -5.72 45.39
N ASN A 71 19.44 -5.07 46.45
CA ASN A 71 20.25 -5.58 47.56
C ASN A 71 21.50 -6.44 47.28
N GLY A 72 22.65 -5.90 47.69
CA GLY A 72 23.91 -6.61 47.97
C GLY A 72 24.82 -5.72 48.78
#